data_AF-A0A7L4YS27-F1
#
_entry.id   AF-A0A7L4YS27-F1
#
_cell.length_a   1.000
_cell.length_b   1.000
_cell.length_c   1.000
_cell.angle_alpha   90.00
_cell.angle_beta   90.00
_cell.angle_gamma   90.00
#
_symmetry.space_group_name_H-M   'P 1'
#
loop_
_entity.id
_entity.type
_entity.pdbx_description
1 polymer ?
#
loop_
_entity_poly.entity_id
_entity_poly.type
_entity_poly.pdbx_seq_one_letter_code
_entity_poly.pdbx_strand_id
1 'polypeptide(L)'
;MAVVTMRQLLDSGVHFGHQTRRWNPKMKRFILTERNGIYIIDLQQTLSYIDQAYEFVKETVAHGGTILFVGTKRQAQEAIAKEATRVNMPYVNHRWLGGMLTNFSTVHKRLQRLKELEQIAETGGDTVRTKKEQLILDREREKLSRTLGGIRDMARVPSAVWIVDSKKEAIAVGEARKLNIPVVGILDTNCDPDEIDYPIPGNDDAIRSAGLLTRVIADAVAEGLLARAENAGKGAADGDDKPNRDEVAADEPLAEWEREILERKETTDSAEATDPAAEATEAAEGAVAADATVAADEAAADEATEAVAEEAK
;
A
#
# COMPACT_ATOMS: atom_id res chain seq x y z
N MET A 1 -1.25 -11.93 -11.57
CA MET A 1 0.22 -11.88 -11.32
C MET A 1 0.38 -11.77 -9.82
N ALA A 2 0.89 -12.80 -9.13
CA ALA A 2 0.87 -12.82 -7.66
C ALA A 2 2.01 -11.97 -7.09
N VAL A 3 1.69 -10.76 -6.63
CA VAL A 3 2.65 -9.80 -6.05
C VAL A 3 3.19 -10.27 -4.68
N VAL A 4 2.49 -11.19 -4.02
CA VAL A 4 2.87 -11.71 -2.70
C VAL A 4 2.81 -13.23 -2.67
N THR A 5 3.84 -13.83 -2.09
CA THR A 5 3.88 -15.28 -1.85
C THR A 5 3.09 -15.67 -0.61
N MET A 6 2.53 -16.89 -0.58
CA MET A 6 1.84 -17.43 0.60
C MET A 6 2.73 -17.40 1.85
N ARG A 7 4.05 -17.58 1.67
CA ARG A 7 5.04 -17.51 2.75
C ARG A 7 5.12 -16.11 3.36
N GLN A 8 5.13 -15.06 2.56
CA GLN A 8 5.12 -13.68 3.05
C GLN A 8 3.83 -13.35 3.82
N LEU A 9 2.67 -13.83 3.37
CA LEU A 9 1.40 -13.70 4.10
C LEU A 9 1.42 -14.45 5.45
N LEU A 10 2.08 -15.61 5.49
CA LEU A 10 2.26 -16.37 6.72
C LEU A 10 3.19 -15.63 7.70
N ASP A 11 4.36 -15.18 7.24
CA ASP A 11 5.40 -14.54 8.06
C ASP A 11 4.94 -13.19 8.63
N SER A 12 4.13 -12.45 7.87
CA SER A 12 3.51 -11.18 8.29
C SER A 12 2.33 -11.35 9.27
N GLY A 13 1.79 -12.57 9.39
CA GLY A 13 0.70 -12.89 10.31
C GLY A 13 -0.69 -12.55 9.80
N VAL A 14 -0.91 -12.53 8.47
CA VAL A 14 -2.21 -12.25 7.84
C VAL A 14 -3.26 -13.31 8.16
N HIS A 15 -2.81 -14.55 8.41
CA HIS A 15 -3.67 -15.70 8.68
C HIS A 15 -4.32 -15.70 10.07
N PHE A 16 -3.89 -14.85 10.99
CA PHE A 16 -4.48 -14.77 12.33
C PHE A 16 -5.74 -13.92 12.31
N GLY A 17 -6.86 -14.48 12.76
CA GLY A 17 -8.08 -13.73 13.01
C GLY A 17 -8.26 -13.35 14.49
N HIS A 18 -9.49 -13.03 14.86
CA HIS A 18 -9.88 -12.75 16.24
C HIS A 18 -10.26 -14.02 17.04
N GLN A 19 -10.51 -13.80 18.33
CA GLN A 19 -11.04 -14.82 19.23
C GLN A 19 -12.41 -15.33 18.78
N THR A 20 -12.70 -16.61 19.04
CA THR A 20 -13.94 -17.27 18.62
C THR A 20 -15.23 -16.66 19.14
N ARG A 21 -15.18 -15.90 20.24
CA ARG A 21 -16.33 -15.18 20.78
C ARG A 21 -16.73 -13.94 19.99
N ARG A 22 -15.85 -13.42 19.13
CA ARG A 22 -16.02 -12.12 18.45
C ARG A 22 -16.28 -12.24 16.94
N TRP A 23 -16.47 -13.45 16.43
CA TRP A 23 -16.60 -13.70 15.00
C TRP A 23 -17.99 -13.40 14.45
N ASN A 24 -18.05 -13.13 13.14
CA ASN A 24 -19.26 -13.01 12.36
C ASN A 24 -19.55 -14.34 11.65
N PRO A 25 -20.75 -14.95 11.81
CA PRO A 25 -21.11 -16.20 11.13
C PRO A 25 -20.98 -16.17 9.60
N LYS A 26 -21.12 -15.00 8.96
CA LYS A 26 -20.96 -14.87 7.50
C LYS A 26 -19.52 -15.10 7.04
N MET A 27 -18.53 -14.84 7.91
CA MET A 27 -17.11 -15.06 7.65
C MET A 27 -16.71 -16.54 7.67
N LYS A 28 -17.63 -17.47 8.00
CA LYS A 28 -17.37 -18.92 8.05
C LYS A 28 -16.73 -19.46 6.76
N ARG A 29 -17.02 -18.85 5.61
CA ARG A 29 -16.49 -19.26 4.30
C ARG A 29 -14.98 -19.01 4.16
N PHE A 30 -14.46 -17.97 4.82
CA PHE A 30 -13.06 -17.55 4.76
C PHE A 30 -12.21 -18.10 5.92
N ILE A 31 -12.84 -18.72 6.91
CA ILE A 31 -12.18 -19.30 8.08
C ILE A 31 -11.82 -20.75 7.79
N LEU A 32 -10.54 -21.09 7.90
CA LEU A 32 -10.02 -22.44 7.70
C LEU A 32 -10.25 -23.33 8.92
N THR A 33 -9.80 -22.89 10.10
CA THR A 33 -9.88 -23.67 11.34
C THR A 33 -9.74 -22.77 12.57
N GLU A 34 -9.89 -23.35 13.77
CA GLU A 34 -9.64 -22.71 15.06
C GLU A 34 -8.44 -23.38 15.74
N ARG A 35 -7.51 -22.58 16.26
CA ARG A 35 -6.40 -23.06 17.09
C ARG A 35 -6.23 -22.15 18.30
N ASN A 36 -6.17 -22.74 19.49
CA ASN A 36 -6.00 -22.01 20.75
C ASN A 36 -7.02 -20.87 20.97
N GLY A 37 -8.26 -21.05 20.51
CA GLY A 37 -9.32 -20.04 20.64
C GLY A 37 -9.25 -18.87 19.65
N ILE A 38 -8.35 -18.93 18.65
CA ILE A 38 -8.19 -17.95 17.57
C ILE A 38 -8.57 -18.61 16.25
N TYR A 39 -9.36 -17.92 15.43
CA TYR A 39 -9.66 -18.38 14.08
C TYR A 39 -8.48 -18.13 13.14
N ILE A 40 -8.23 -19.11 12.27
CA ILE A 40 -7.22 -19.04 11.21
C ILE A 40 -7.94 -18.81 9.90
N ILE A 41 -7.54 -17.75 9.19
CA ILE A 41 -8.08 -17.36 7.89
C ILE A 41 -7.41 -18.19 6.79
N ASP A 42 -8.18 -18.57 5.78
CA ASP A 42 -7.69 -19.30 4.62
C ASP A 42 -6.86 -18.38 3.69
N LEU A 43 -5.55 -18.61 3.66
CA LEU A 43 -4.62 -17.86 2.83
C LEU A 43 -4.77 -18.16 1.33
N GLN A 44 -5.28 -19.32 0.93
CA GLN A 44 -5.51 -19.61 -0.50
C GLN A 44 -6.64 -18.76 -1.07
N GLN A 45 -7.72 -18.62 -0.30
CA GLN A 45 -8.79 -17.68 -0.63
C GLN A 45 -8.25 -16.26 -0.61
N THR A 46 -7.48 -15.89 0.42
CA THR A 46 -6.86 -14.56 0.53
C THR A 46 -6.08 -14.18 -0.73
N LEU A 47 -5.25 -15.08 -1.28
CA LEU A 47 -4.51 -14.83 -2.52
C LEU A 47 -5.45 -14.58 -3.72
N SER A 48 -6.48 -15.41 -3.89
CA SER A 48 -7.46 -15.24 -4.96
C SER A 48 -8.17 -13.89 -4.89
N TYR A 49 -8.52 -13.44 -3.68
CA TYR A 49 -9.18 -12.16 -3.45
C TYR A 49 -8.23 -10.96 -3.58
N ILE A 50 -6.96 -11.11 -3.19
CA ILE A 50 -5.93 -10.11 -3.46
C ILE A 50 -5.81 -9.90 -4.96
N ASP A 51 -5.73 -10.97 -5.76
CA ASP A 51 -5.62 -10.86 -7.21
C ASP A 51 -6.82 -10.11 -7.83
N GLN A 52 -8.05 -10.40 -7.39
CA GLN A 52 -9.25 -9.69 -7.83
C GLN A 52 -9.25 -8.20 -7.45
N ALA A 53 -8.89 -7.90 -6.21
CA ALA A 53 -8.79 -6.52 -5.72
C ALA A 53 -7.67 -5.76 -6.43
N TYR A 54 -6.54 -6.41 -6.71
CA TYR A 54 -5.39 -5.84 -7.39
C TYR A 54 -5.75 -5.42 -8.82
N GLU A 55 -6.41 -6.31 -9.58
CA GLU A 55 -6.85 -6.03 -10.94
C GLU A 55 -7.84 -4.85 -10.98
N PHE A 56 -8.83 -4.85 -10.09
CA PHE A 56 -9.80 -3.77 -9.98
C PHE A 56 -9.15 -2.42 -9.65
N VAL A 57 -8.21 -2.40 -8.71
CA VAL A 57 -7.46 -1.20 -8.32
C VAL A 57 -6.64 -0.68 -9.49
N LYS A 58 -5.90 -1.56 -10.17
CA LYS A 58 -5.09 -1.23 -11.34
C LYS A 58 -5.95 -0.65 -12.46
N GLU A 59 -7.07 -1.30 -12.77
CA GLU A 59 -8.02 -0.84 -13.79
C GLU A 59 -8.60 0.54 -13.42
N THR A 60 -9.05 0.73 -12.19
CA THR A 60 -9.63 2.01 -11.72
C THR A 60 -8.64 3.17 -11.87
N VAL A 61 -7.38 2.94 -11.52
CA VAL A 61 -6.33 3.96 -11.59
C VAL A 61 -5.87 4.20 -13.04
N ALA A 62 -5.81 3.14 -13.86
CA ALA A 62 -5.50 3.26 -15.29
C ALA A 62 -6.53 4.14 -16.03
N HIS A 63 -7.80 4.06 -15.65
CA HIS A 63 -8.87 4.95 -16.14
C HIS A 63 -8.81 6.38 -15.57
N GLY A 64 -7.84 6.68 -14.71
CA GLY A 64 -7.65 7.99 -14.09
C GLY A 64 -8.54 8.27 -12.88
N GLY A 65 -9.03 7.21 -12.23
CA GLY A 65 -9.71 7.28 -10.94
C GLY A 65 -8.74 7.58 -9.79
N THR A 66 -9.28 8.10 -8.68
CA THR A 66 -8.54 8.32 -7.44
C THR A 66 -8.96 7.33 -6.37
N ILE A 67 -7.99 6.84 -5.60
CA ILE A 67 -8.23 5.87 -4.53
C ILE A 67 -7.97 6.54 -3.18
N LEU A 68 -8.96 6.47 -2.29
CA LEU A 68 -8.84 7.00 -0.93
C LEU A 68 -8.41 5.90 0.03
N PHE A 69 -7.25 6.06 0.67
CA PHE A 69 -6.77 5.12 1.68
C PHE A 69 -7.29 5.51 3.06
N VAL A 70 -7.97 4.61 3.76
CA VAL A 70 -8.62 4.88 5.06
C VAL A 70 -8.19 3.84 6.09
N GLY A 71 -7.71 4.32 7.23
CA GLY A 71 -7.51 3.49 8.40
C GLY A 71 -7.11 4.31 9.61
N THR A 72 -8.03 4.41 10.58
CA THR A 72 -7.79 5.14 11.83
C THR A 72 -7.19 4.25 12.92
N LYS A 73 -7.13 2.94 12.68
CA LYS A 73 -6.56 1.96 13.60
C LYS A 73 -5.07 2.22 13.79
N ARG A 74 -4.62 2.21 15.06
CA ARG A 74 -3.25 2.62 15.45
C ARG A 74 -2.15 1.86 14.70
N GLN A 75 -2.43 0.60 14.36
CA GLN A 75 -1.52 -0.29 13.65
C GLN A 75 -1.42 -0.01 12.13
N ALA A 76 -2.40 0.70 11.57
CA ALA A 76 -2.49 1.01 10.14
C ALA A 76 -2.17 2.48 9.81
N GLN A 77 -2.20 3.39 10.80
CA GLN A 77 -2.05 4.84 10.56
C GLN A 77 -0.75 5.19 9.81
N GLU A 78 0.38 4.65 10.26
CA GLU A 78 1.69 4.94 9.69
C GLU A 78 1.86 4.28 8.31
N ALA A 79 1.44 3.02 8.17
CA ALA A 79 1.49 2.30 6.91
C ALA A 79 0.69 3.01 5.83
N ILE A 80 -0.55 3.41 6.12
CA ILE A 80 -1.41 4.12 5.18
C ILE A 80 -0.81 5.47 4.79
N ALA A 81 -0.35 6.26 5.77
CA ALA A 81 0.22 7.58 5.46
C ALA A 81 1.47 7.46 4.59
N LYS A 82 2.37 6.52 4.91
CA LYS A 82 3.60 6.30 4.16
C LYS A 82 3.32 5.82 2.73
N GLU A 83 2.49 4.79 2.58
CA GLU A 83 2.23 4.18 1.27
C GLU A 83 1.39 5.10 0.37
N ALA A 84 0.39 5.80 0.92
CA ALA A 84 -0.41 6.74 0.15
C ALA A 84 0.38 7.97 -0.29
N THR A 85 1.28 8.48 0.55
CA THR A 85 2.18 9.58 0.19
C THR A 85 3.15 9.15 -0.92
N ARG A 86 3.65 7.91 -0.85
CA ARG A 86 4.52 7.33 -1.90
C ARG A 86 3.84 7.31 -3.27
N VAL A 87 2.56 6.96 -3.35
CA VAL A 87 1.80 6.88 -4.61
C VAL A 87 1.00 8.15 -4.94
N ASN A 88 1.18 9.21 -4.15
CA ASN A 88 0.47 10.49 -4.28
C ASN A 88 -1.07 10.35 -4.36
N MET A 89 -1.64 9.51 -3.50
CA MET A 89 -3.09 9.32 -3.38
C MET A 89 -3.63 9.86 -2.06
N PRO A 90 -4.89 10.29 -2.01
CA PRO A 90 -5.48 10.83 -0.79
C PRO A 90 -5.60 9.77 0.30
N TYR A 91 -5.43 10.17 1.56
CA TYR A 91 -5.52 9.27 2.71
C TYR A 91 -6.16 9.89 3.95
N VAL A 92 -6.65 9.02 4.84
CA VAL A 92 -7.19 9.36 6.17
C VAL A 92 -6.64 8.36 7.18
N ASN A 93 -5.70 8.81 8.01
CA ASN A 93 -5.01 7.99 9.01
C ASN A 93 -5.44 8.28 10.46
N HIS A 94 -6.13 9.39 10.72
CA HIS A 94 -6.46 9.81 12.08
C HIS A 94 -7.91 9.53 12.49
N ARG A 95 -8.87 10.29 11.96
CA ARG A 95 -10.28 10.14 12.32
C ARG A 95 -11.15 10.45 11.11
N TRP A 96 -12.06 9.53 10.80
CA TRP A 96 -13.13 9.79 9.87
C TRP A 96 -14.15 10.76 10.47
N LEU A 97 -14.38 11.90 9.80
CA LEU A 97 -15.47 12.81 10.13
C LEU A 97 -16.70 12.37 9.35
N GLY A 98 -17.81 12.15 10.04
CA GLY A 98 -19.07 11.83 9.36
C GLY A 98 -19.45 12.93 8.38
N GLY A 99 -19.83 12.55 7.16
CA GLY A 99 -20.10 13.47 6.07
C GLY A 99 -18.89 13.76 5.17
N MET A 100 -17.76 13.07 5.35
CA MET A 100 -16.56 13.26 4.53
C MET A 100 -16.81 13.05 3.04
N LEU A 101 -17.60 12.02 2.69
CA LEU A 101 -17.96 11.74 1.30
C LEU A 101 -19.36 12.27 0.98
N THR A 102 -20.32 12.00 1.86
CA THR A 102 -21.73 12.34 1.62
C THR A 102 -22.03 13.84 1.66
N ASN A 103 -21.24 14.63 2.40
CA ASN A 103 -21.34 16.08 2.47
C ASN A 103 -20.01 16.74 2.10
N PHE A 104 -19.46 16.32 0.96
CA PHE A 104 -18.15 16.78 0.50
C PHE A 104 -18.08 18.31 0.32
N SER A 105 -19.17 18.98 -0.05
CA SER A 105 -19.20 20.44 -0.22
C SER A 105 -18.86 21.20 1.07
N THR A 106 -19.23 20.68 2.24
CA THR A 106 -18.92 21.29 3.54
C THR A 106 -17.48 21.00 3.95
N VAL A 107 -16.99 19.78 3.68
CA VAL A 107 -15.61 19.37 3.95
C VAL A 107 -14.65 20.15 3.06
N HIS A 108 -15.02 20.37 1.80
CA HIS A 108 -14.25 21.14 0.84
C HIS A 108 -14.04 22.60 1.30
N LYS A 109 -15.05 23.24 1.90
CA LYS A 109 -14.88 24.56 2.53
C LYS A 109 -13.86 24.54 3.67
N ARG A 110 -13.77 23.45 4.43
CA ARG A 110 -12.75 23.28 5.48
C ARG A 110 -11.35 23.04 4.90
N LEU A 111 -11.26 22.38 3.75
CA LEU A 111 -10.00 22.24 3.01
C LEU A 111 -9.52 23.60 2.47
N GLN A 112 -10.42 24.41 1.90
CA GLN A 112 -10.10 25.77 1.48
C GLN A 112 -9.61 26.61 2.67
N ARG A 113 -10.30 26.52 3.81
CA ARG A 113 -9.86 27.17 5.06
C ARG A 113 -8.46 26.71 5.50
N LEU A 114 -8.12 25.44 5.36
CA LEU A 114 -6.77 24.95 5.67
C LEU A 114 -5.72 25.59 4.74
N LYS A 115 -6.00 25.65 3.43
CA LYS A 115 -5.11 26.29 2.45
C LYS A 115 -4.93 27.79 2.73
N GLU A 116 -5.99 28.50 3.10
CA GLU A 116 -5.91 29.91 3.54
C GLU A 116 -5.00 30.09 4.76
N LEU A 117 -5.14 29.22 5.77
CA LEU A 117 -4.34 29.28 6.99
C LEU A 117 -2.85 29.00 6.73
N GLU A 118 -2.55 28.09 5.79
CA GLU A 118 -1.17 27.82 5.35
C GLU A 118 -0.58 29.01 4.58
N GLN A 119 -1.33 29.59 3.65
CA GLN A 119 -0.90 30.78 2.90
C GLN A 119 -0.62 31.98 3.82
N ILE A 120 -1.46 32.18 4.83
CA ILE A 120 -1.27 33.21 5.86
C ILE A 120 0.06 33.01 6.62
N ALA A 121 0.36 31.76 6.98
CA ALA A 121 1.57 31.41 7.70
C ALA A 121 2.82 31.58 6.82
N GLU A 122 2.76 31.19 5.54
CA GLU A 122 3.84 31.34 4.57
C GLU A 122 4.14 32.80 4.22
N THR A 123 3.10 33.62 4.07
CA THR A 123 3.24 35.06 3.74
C THR A 123 3.72 35.89 4.96
N GLY A 124 3.83 35.29 6.14
CA GLY A 124 4.22 36.01 7.37
C GLY A 124 3.14 36.95 7.90
N GLY A 125 1.89 36.81 7.44
CA GLY A 125 0.74 37.63 7.87
C GLY A 125 0.41 37.50 9.35
N ASP A 126 0.95 36.48 10.01
CA ASP A 126 0.82 36.29 11.45
C ASP A 126 1.54 37.36 12.27
N THR A 127 2.62 37.97 11.74
CA THR A 127 3.40 38.99 12.45
C THR A 127 2.63 40.29 12.73
N VAL A 128 1.57 40.56 11.96
CA VAL A 128 0.70 41.74 12.13
C VAL A 128 -0.34 41.52 13.23
N ARG A 129 -0.58 40.28 13.66
CA ARG A 129 -1.61 39.90 14.62
C ARG A 129 -1.10 39.86 16.05
N THR A 130 -2.02 39.90 17.02
CA THR A 130 -1.66 39.72 18.42
C THR A 130 -1.21 38.28 18.68
N LYS A 131 -0.32 38.06 19.67
CA LYS A 131 0.16 36.71 20.05
C LYS A 131 -0.98 35.74 20.39
N LYS A 132 -2.10 36.25 20.91
CA LYS A 132 -3.29 35.43 21.22
C LYS A 132 -3.98 34.94 19.95
N GLU A 133 -4.11 35.81 18.94
CA GLU A 133 -4.72 35.45 17.66
C GLU A 133 -3.85 34.50 16.85
N GLN A 134 -2.52 34.72 16.83
CA GLN A 134 -1.55 33.79 16.23
C GLN A 134 -1.73 32.38 16.78
N LEU A 135 -1.76 32.24 18.10
CA LEU A 135 -1.91 30.95 18.77
C LEU A 135 -3.27 30.28 18.51
N ILE A 136 -4.34 31.05 18.29
CA ILE A 136 -5.65 30.50 17.90
C ILE A 136 -5.60 29.96 16.47
N LEU A 137 -4.99 30.70 15.55
CA LEU A 137 -4.84 30.31 14.15
C LEU A 137 -3.93 29.09 14.00
N ASP A 138 -2.81 29.04 14.74
CA ASP A 138 -1.92 27.90 14.76
C ASP A 138 -2.63 26.63 15.24
N ARG A 139 -3.43 26.73 16.32
CA ARG A 139 -4.24 25.61 16.80
C ARG A 139 -5.32 25.19 15.81
N GLU A 140 -5.93 26.15 15.10
CA GLU A 140 -6.89 25.85 14.03
C GLU A 140 -6.21 25.10 12.88
N ARG A 141 -5.05 25.58 12.42
CA ARG A 141 -4.23 24.94 11.38
C ARG A 141 -3.79 23.55 11.79
N GLU A 142 -3.21 23.39 12.98
CA GLU A 142 -2.72 22.09 13.46
C GLU A 142 -3.86 21.07 13.56
N LYS A 143 -5.03 21.49 14.07
CA LYS A 143 -6.21 20.63 14.15
C LYS A 143 -6.72 20.22 12.76
N LEU A 144 -6.81 21.17 11.83
CA LEU A 144 -7.27 20.90 10.47
C LEU A 144 -6.28 20.02 9.71
N SER A 145 -4.98 20.36 9.74
CA SER A 145 -3.90 19.59 9.12
C SER A 145 -3.86 18.14 9.62
N ARG A 146 -4.00 17.93 10.94
CA ARG A 146 -4.05 16.57 11.51
C ARG A 146 -5.24 15.76 11.03
N THR A 147 -6.39 16.37 10.77
CA THR A 147 -7.60 15.63 10.36
C THR A 147 -7.80 15.51 8.85
N LEU A 148 -7.40 16.53 8.10
CA LEU A 148 -7.69 16.71 6.68
C LEU A 148 -6.44 16.76 5.81
N GLY A 149 -5.23 16.66 6.38
CA GLY A 149 -3.98 16.79 5.65
C GLY A 149 -3.85 15.80 4.49
N GLY A 150 -4.26 14.55 4.70
CA GLY A 150 -4.20 13.53 3.64
C GLY A 150 -5.26 13.67 2.54
N ILE A 151 -6.27 14.54 2.72
CA ILE A 151 -7.26 14.87 1.67
C ILE A 151 -7.15 16.32 1.20
N ARG A 152 -6.00 16.97 1.47
CA ARG A 152 -5.72 18.38 1.12
C ARG A 152 -5.93 18.68 -0.36
N ASP A 153 -5.45 17.79 -1.22
CA ASP A 153 -5.43 18.02 -2.68
C ASP A 153 -6.63 17.40 -3.39
N MET A 154 -7.57 16.85 -2.62
CA MET A 154 -8.78 16.23 -3.14
C MET A 154 -9.78 17.31 -3.58
N ALA A 155 -9.97 17.45 -4.89
CA ALA A 155 -10.96 18.36 -5.47
C ALA A 155 -12.32 17.69 -5.74
N ARG A 156 -12.34 16.37 -5.93
CA ARG A 156 -13.54 15.56 -6.24
C ARG A 156 -13.61 14.34 -5.34
N VAL A 157 -14.78 13.74 -5.24
CA VAL A 157 -14.97 12.46 -4.53
C VAL A 157 -14.13 11.35 -5.17
N PRO A 158 -13.61 10.39 -4.38
CA PRO A 158 -12.79 9.30 -4.90
C PRO A 158 -13.60 8.31 -5.74
N SER A 159 -12.92 7.62 -6.63
CA SER A 159 -13.48 6.57 -7.50
C SER A 159 -13.58 5.22 -6.81
N ALA A 160 -12.67 4.93 -5.87
CA ALA A 160 -12.73 3.76 -5.00
C ALA A 160 -12.15 4.10 -3.61
N VAL A 161 -12.50 3.30 -2.61
CA VAL A 161 -11.98 3.46 -1.24
C VAL A 161 -11.30 2.17 -0.79
N TRP A 162 -10.08 2.30 -0.29
CA TRP A 162 -9.36 1.24 0.41
C TRP A 162 -9.52 1.41 1.92
N ILE A 163 -10.05 0.40 2.61
CA ILE A 163 -10.36 0.47 4.05
C ILE A 163 -9.65 -0.64 4.83
N VAL A 164 -8.97 -0.25 5.90
CA VAL A 164 -8.46 -1.17 6.92
C VAL A 164 -9.42 -1.21 8.11
N ASP A 165 -9.92 -2.41 8.45
CA ASP A 165 -10.91 -2.68 9.51
C ASP A 165 -12.27 -2.01 9.24
N SER A 166 -13.16 -2.72 8.53
CA SER A 166 -14.50 -2.22 8.19
C SER A 166 -15.39 -2.00 9.41
N LYS A 167 -15.16 -2.73 10.51
CA LYS A 167 -15.93 -2.57 11.74
C LYS A 167 -15.56 -1.27 12.45
N LYS A 168 -14.27 -0.91 12.47
CA LYS A 168 -13.81 0.37 13.02
C LYS A 168 -14.23 1.54 12.14
N GLU A 169 -14.16 1.36 10.82
CA GLU A 169 -14.49 2.38 9.81
C GLU A 169 -15.91 2.25 9.24
N ALA A 170 -16.87 1.76 10.03
CA ALA A 170 -18.24 1.53 9.57
C ALA A 170 -18.92 2.79 9.00
N ILE A 171 -18.52 3.97 9.46
CA ILE A 171 -19.02 5.25 8.93
C ILE A 171 -18.50 5.49 7.51
N ALA A 172 -17.21 5.23 7.26
CA ALA A 172 -16.60 5.38 5.94
C ALA A 172 -17.21 4.41 4.94
N VAL A 173 -17.34 3.13 5.33
CA VAL A 173 -18.01 2.08 4.54
C VAL A 173 -19.46 2.49 4.23
N GLY A 174 -20.21 2.94 5.24
CA GLY A 174 -21.61 3.35 5.09
C GLY A 174 -21.79 4.58 4.19
N GLU A 175 -20.85 5.51 4.19
CA GLU A 175 -20.87 6.66 3.28
C GLU A 175 -20.50 6.28 1.84
N ALA A 176 -19.46 5.44 1.66
CA ALA A 176 -19.05 4.95 0.35
C ALA A 176 -20.19 4.18 -0.34
N ARG A 177 -20.84 3.26 0.38
CA ARG A 177 -21.99 2.50 -0.15
C ARG A 177 -23.17 3.38 -0.53
N LYS A 178 -23.48 4.42 0.26
CA LYS A 178 -24.56 5.37 -0.08
C LYS A 178 -24.33 6.11 -1.38
N LEU A 179 -23.07 6.35 -1.73
CA LEU A 179 -22.67 7.02 -2.96
C LEU A 179 -22.35 6.04 -4.10
N ASN A 180 -22.53 4.73 -3.88
CA ASN A 180 -22.14 3.67 -4.80
C ASN A 180 -20.66 3.73 -5.19
N ILE A 181 -19.80 4.14 -4.26
CA ILE A 181 -18.35 4.10 -4.45
C ILE A 181 -17.89 2.69 -4.04
N PRO A 182 -17.21 1.95 -4.94
CA PRO A 182 -16.73 0.60 -4.65
C PRO A 182 -15.73 0.60 -3.49
N VAL A 183 -15.92 -0.36 -2.58
CA VAL A 183 -15.10 -0.53 -1.38
C VAL A 183 -14.22 -1.76 -1.53
N VAL A 184 -12.91 -1.54 -1.37
CA VAL A 184 -11.90 -2.59 -1.24
C VAL A 184 -11.42 -2.56 0.21
N GLY A 185 -11.33 -3.71 0.88
CA GLY A 185 -10.89 -3.66 2.29
C GLY A 185 -10.48 -4.98 2.90
N ILE A 186 -9.72 -4.87 3.98
CA ILE A 186 -9.27 -6.01 4.77
C ILE A 186 -10.43 -6.48 5.66
N LEU A 187 -10.73 -7.77 5.59
CA LEU A 187 -11.74 -8.42 6.41
C LEU A 187 -11.12 -9.39 7.40
N ASP A 188 -11.20 -9.05 8.68
CA ASP A 188 -11.01 -10.02 9.74
C ASP A 188 -12.34 -10.75 10.04
N THR A 189 -12.24 -11.85 10.76
CA THR A 189 -13.30 -12.72 11.26
C THR A 189 -14.47 -12.03 11.96
N ASN A 190 -14.33 -10.80 12.44
CA ASN A 190 -15.37 -10.04 13.14
C ASN A 190 -16.17 -9.09 12.22
N CYS A 191 -15.77 -8.96 10.95
CA CYS A 191 -16.35 -8.04 9.97
C CYS A 191 -17.48 -8.70 9.16
N ASP A 192 -18.35 -7.92 8.51
CA ASP A 192 -19.37 -8.42 7.59
C ASP A 192 -18.84 -8.36 6.14
N PRO A 193 -18.72 -9.51 5.44
CA PRO A 193 -18.23 -9.53 4.07
C PRO A 193 -19.21 -8.92 3.05
N ASP A 194 -20.50 -8.78 3.38
CA ASP A 194 -21.50 -8.27 2.43
C ASP A 194 -21.46 -6.73 2.29
N GLU A 195 -20.69 -6.04 3.14
CA GLU A 195 -20.52 -4.59 3.10
C GLU A 195 -19.37 -4.12 2.19
N ILE A 196 -18.54 -5.05 1.72
CA ILE A 196 -17.34 -4.78 0.91
C ILE A 196 -17.47 -5.45 -0.45
N ASP A 197 -17.23 -4.71 -1.52
CA ASP A 197 -17.35 -5.22 -2.90
C ASP A 197 -16.15 -6.10 -3.27
N TYR A 198 -14.95 -5.69 -2.88
CA TYR A 198 -13.70 -6.43 -3.08
C TYR A 198 -13.07 -6.79 -1.72
N PRO A 199 -13.55 -7.87 -1.08
CA PRO A 199 -13.09 -8.28 0.23
C PRO A 199 -11.72 -8.95 0.16
N ILE A 200 -10.78 -8.57 1.02
CA ILE A 200 -9.51 -9.28 1.21
C ILE A 200 -9.49 -9.90 2.61
N PRO A 201 -9.73 -11.22 2.76
CA PRO A 201 -9.64 -11.88 4.06
C PRO A 201 -8.24 -11.72 4.65
N GLY A 202 -8.14 -11.23 5.89
CA GLY A 202 -6.83 -11.03 6.51
C GLY A 202 -6.88 -10.34 7.86
N ASN A 203 -5.75 -10.39 8.55
CA ASN A 203 -5.56 -9.76 9.86
C ASN A 203 -5.44 -8.23 9.74
N ASP A 204 -6.27 -7.49 10.47
CA ASP A 204 -6.22 -6.02 10.55
C ASP A 204 -5.54 -5.49 11.83
N ASP A 205 -5.25 -6.35 12.81
CA ASP A 205 -4.67 -6.00 14.11
C ASP A 205 -3.14 -5.95 14.10
N ALA A 206 -2.50 -6.72 13.22
CA ALA A 206 -1.04 -6.80 13.12
C ALA A 206 -0.48 -5.70 12.21
N ILE A 207 0.49 -4.93 12.72
CA ILE A 207 1.19 -3.88 11.96
C ILE A 207 1.81 -4.44 10.68
N ARG A 208 2.45 -5.62 10.75
CA ARG A 208 3.08 -6.28 9.60
C ARG A 208 2.07 -6.71 8.54
N SER A 209 0.90 -7.21 8.96
CA SER A 209 -0.19 -7.62 8.08
C SER A 209 -0.80 -6.42 7.37
N ALA A 210 -1.24 -5.42 8.14
CA ALA A 210 -1.83 -4.19 7.61
C ALA A 210 -0.85 -3.50 6.65
N GLY A 211 0.42 -3.38 7.05
CA GLY A 211 1.48 -2.79 6.23
C GLY A 211 1.74 -3.54 4.92
N LEU A 212 1.79 -4.88 4.96
CA LEU A 212 1.98 -5.70 3.76
C LEU A 212 0.80 -5.51 2.80
N LEU A 213 -0.44 -5.65 3.27
CA LEU A 213 -1.62 -5.54 2.42
C LEU A 213 -1.80 -4.12 1.86
N THR A 214 -1.55 -3.07 2.66
CA THR A 214 -1.58 -1.69 2.16
C THR A 214 -0.50 -1.44 1.11
N ARG A 215 0.69 -2.02 1.28
CA ARG A 215 1.78 -1.89 0.31
C ARG A 215 1.41 -2.56 -1.03
N VAL A 216 0.83 -3.76 -0.98
CA VAL A 216 0.42 -4.48 -2.20
C VAL A 216 -0.59 -3.67 -3.00
N ILE A 217 -1.59 -3.09 -2.32
CA ILE A 217 -2.59 -2.26 -2.97
C ILE A 217 -1.96 -0.96 -3.49
N ALA A 218 -1.03 -0.35 -2.75
CA ALA A 218 -0.29 0.82 -3.23
C ALA A 218 0.57 0.49 -4.47
N ASP A 219 1.23 -0.67 -4.50
CA ASP A 219 1.98 -1.11 -5.68
C ASP A 219 1.04 -1.29 -6.89
N ALA A 220 -0.19 -1.77 -6.69
CA ALA A 220 -1.23 -1.83 -7.73
C ALA A 220 -1.62 -0.45 -8.26
N VAL A 221 -1.71 0.55 -7.38
CA VAL A 221 -1.96 1.94 -7.76
C VAL A 221 -0.79 2.47 -8.60
N ALA A 222 0.45 2.22 -8.18
CA ALA A 222 1.64 2.67 -8.91
C ALA A 222 1.69 2.08 -10.32
N GLU A 223 1.42 0.78 -10.47
CA GLU A 223 1.32 0.13 -11.78
C GLU A 223 0.18 0.72 -12.64
N GLY A 224 -0.97 1.02 -12.04
CA GLY A 224 -2.09 1.66 -12.73
C GLY A 224 -1.75 3.07 -13.22
N LEU A 225 -0.99 3.85 -12.43
CA LEU A 225 -0.52 5.18 -12.81
C LEU A 225 0.48 5.13 -13.97
N LEU A 226 1.40 4.16 -13.94
CA LEU A 226 2.35 3.93 -15.04
C LEU A 226 1.63 3.55 -16.33
N ALA A 227 0.68 2.61 -16.26
CA ALA A 227 -0.12 2.20 -17.43
C ALA A 227 -0.92 3.39 -17.99
N ARG A 228 -1.45 4.27 -17.14
CA ARG A 228 -2.12 5.50 -17.56
C ARG A 228 -1.17 6.44 -18.29
N ALA A 229 0.05 6.64 -17.79
CA ALA A 229 1.05 7.47 -18.44
C ALA A 229 1.45 6.91 -19.82
N GLU A 230 1.65 5.60 -19.92
CA GLU A 230 1.93 4.92 -21.19
C GLU A 230 0.77 5.07 -22.20
N ASN A 231 -0.48 4.92 -21.74
CA ASN A 231 -1.67 5.08 -22.59
C ASN A 231 -1.88 6.54 -23.04
N ALA A 232 -1.61 7.51 -22.16
CA ALA A 232 -1.65 8.93 -22.50
C ALA A 232 -0.55 9.31 -23.52
N GLY A 233 0.64 8.70 -23.41
CA GLY A 233 1.72 8.87 -24.38
C GLY A 233 1.42 8.25 -25.76
N LYS A 234 0.74 7.10 -25.79
CA LYS A 234 0.32 6.44 -27.05
C LYS A 234 -0.87 7.13 -27.72
N GLY A 235 -1.80 7.68 -26.95
CA GLY A 235 -2.95 8.44 -27.48
C GLY A 235 -2.57 9.77 -28.15
N ALA A 236 -1.40 10.34 -27.84
CA ALA A 236 -0.87 11.52 -28.51
C ALA A 236 -0.22 11.24 -29.89
N ALA A 237 -0.02 9.97 -30.25
CA ALA A 237 0.58 9.57 -31.52
C ALA A 237 -0.45 9.22 -32.62
N ASP A 238 -1.73 9.03 -32.28
CA ASP A 238 -2.73 8.48 -33.22
C ASP A 238 -4.09 9.21 -33.20
N GLY A 239 -4.11 10.49 -32.80
CA GLY A 239 -5.34 11.29 -32.74
C GLY A 239 -5.11 12.78 -32.94
N ASP A 240 -5.48 13.26 -34.13
CA ASP A 240 -5.68 14.67 -34.46
C ASP A 240 -6.94 15.17 -33.71
N ASP A 241 -6.79 15.51 -32.43
CA ASP A 241 -7.73 16.40 -31.74
C ASP A 241 -7.01 17.14 -30.61
N LYS A 242 -6.81 18.45 -30.78
CA LYS A 242 -6.30 19.33 -29.74
C LYS A 242 -7.44 19.71 -28.81
N PRO A 243 -7.29 19.46 -27.49
CA PRO A 243 -7.65 20.48 -26.52
C PRO A 243 -6.44 20.82 -25.64
N ASN A 244 -6.07 22.10 -25.76
CA ASN A 244 -5.29 22.95 -24.86
C ASN A 244 -4.19 22.29 -24.01
N ARG A 245 -2.97 22.32 -24.54
CA ARG A 245 -1.72 21.86 -23.93
C ARG A 245 -0.89 23.02 -23.36
N ASP A 246 -1.56 24.03 -22.80
CA ASP A 246 -0.93 25.18 -22.17
C ASP A 246 -1.52 25.33 -20.76
N GLU A 247 -0.88 24.71 -19.75
CA GLU A 247 -0.72 25.28 -18.38
C GLU A 247 -0.10 24.35 -17.32
N VAL A 248 0.18 23.06 -17.59
CA VAL A 248 0.83 22.20 -16.54
C VAL A 248 1.90 21.29 -17.14
N ALA A 249 2.98 21.87 -17.67
CA ALA A 249 4.21 21.13 -17.97
C ALA A 249 5.38 22.10 -18.16
N ALA A 250 5.91 22.62 -17.05
CA ALA A 250 7.29 23.06 -16.98
C ALA A 250 7.75 23.00 -15.51
N ASP A 251 8.81 22.23 -15.29
CA ASP A 251 9.65 22.20 -14.09
C ASP A 251 9.13 21.49 -12.84
N GLU A 252 9.03 20.16 -12.89
CA GLU A 252 9.43 19.32 -11.74
C GLU A 252 10.36 18.19 -12.24
N PRO A 253 11.55 18.00 -11.64
CA PRO A 253 12.45 16.91 -12.01
C PRO A 253 11.83 15.56 -11.63
N LEU A 254 11.87 14.62 -12.58
CA LEU A 254 11.46 13.21 -12.44
C LEU A 254 11.80 12.65 -11.06
N ALA A 255 10.79 12.09 -10.39
CA ALA A 255 10.90 11.62 -9.02
C ALA A 255 11.75 10.33 -8.96
N GLU A 256 12.48 10.13 -7.87
CA GLU A 256 13.48 9.06 -7.72
C GLU A 256 12.90 7.64 -7.92
N TRP A 257 11.60 7.45 -7.65
CA TRP A 257 10.90 6.19 -7.87
C TRP A 257 10.68 5.86 -9.36
N GLU A 258 10.58 6.87 -10.24
CA GLU A 258 10.46 6.66 -11.69
C GLU A 258 11.77 6.12 -12.27
N ARG A 259 12.91 6.49 -11.68
CA ARG A 259 14.24 5.99 -12.06
C ARG A 259 14.46 4.55 -11.61
N GLU A 260 14.07 4.22 -10.37
CA GLU A 260 14.25 2.87 -9.81
C GLU A 260 13.44 1.82 -10.59
N ILE A 261 12.24 2.19 -11.07
CA ILE A 261 11.41 1.30 -11.91
C ILE A 261 11.99 1.16 -13.32
N LEU A 262 12.56 2.23 -13.89
CA LEU A 262 13.20 2.17 -15.22
C LEU A 262 14.48 1.34 -15.18
N GLU A 263 15.33 1.49 -14.15
CA GLU A 263 16.53 0.65 -13.94
C GLU A 263 16.16 -0.81 -13.71
N ARG A 264 15.05 -1.08 -12.99
CA ARG A 264 14.54 -2.44 -12.81
C ARG A 264 14.01 -3.04 -14.11
N LYS A 265 13.39 -2.23 -14.97
CA LYS A 265 12.90 -2.64 -16.29
C LYS A 265 14.06 -2.90 -17.26
N GLU A 266 15.09 -2.04 -17.26
CA GLU A 266 16.32 -2.21 -18.06
C GLU A 266 17.15 -3.43 -17.63
N THR A 267 17.22 -3.72 -16.33
CA THR A 267 17.90 -4.93 -15.83
C THR A 267 17.12 -6.21 -16.11
N THR A 268 15.78 -6.13 -16.19
CA THR A 268 14.93 -7.27 -16.57
C THR A 268 14.99 -7.53 -18.09
N ASP A 269 14.95 -6.48 -18.92
CA ASP A 269 15.12 -6.57 -20.38
C ASP A 269 16.54 -7.02 -20.77
N SER A 270 17.58 -6.61 -20.02
CA SER A 270 18.96 -7.08 -20.26
C SER A 270 19.17 -8.54 -19.84
N ALA A 271 18.39 -9.04 -18.88
CA ALA A 271 18.43 -10.44 -18.46
C ALA A 271 17.64 -11.36 -19.42
N GLU A 272 16.54 -10.88 -20.01
CA GLU A 272 15.75 -11.63 -21.02
C GLU A 272 16.35 -11.58 -22.44
N ALA A 273 17.31 -10.70 -22.73
CA ALA A 273 17.98 -10.59 -24.04
C ALA A 273 19.27 -11.42 -24.19
N THR A 274 19.61 -12.30 -23.24
CA THR A 274 20.71 -13.26 -23.39
C THR A 274 20.18 -14.67 -23.63
N ASP A 275 20.03 -15.02 -24.90
CA ASP A 275 19.72 -16.38 -25.36
C ASP A 275 20.88 -17.34 -24.97
N PRO A 276 20.62 -18.51 -24.35
CA PRO A 276 21.61 -19.35 -23.68
C PRO A 276 22.33 -20.32 -24.64
N ALA A 277 22.73 -19.86 -25.84
CA ALA A 277 23.19 -20.74 -26.91
C ALA A 277 24.67 -20.56 -27.35
N ALA A 278 25.46 -19.72 -26.67
CA ALA A 278 26.87 -19.49 -27.04
C ALA A 278 27.92 -19.93 -26.00
N GLU A 279 27.55 -20.24 -24.75
CA GLU A 279 28.51 -20.70 -23.72
C GLU A 279 28.67 -22.23 -23.61
N ALA A 280 27.90 -23.01 -24.38
CA ALA A 280 27.97 -24.47 -24.35
C ALA A 280 29.09 -25.11 -25.20
N THR A 281 30.01 -24.31 -25.76
CA THR A 281 31.17 -24.82 -26.53
C THR A 281 32.54 -24.44 -25.99
N GLU A 282 32.64 -23.68 -24.89
CA GLU A 282 33.92 -23.36 -24.23
C GLU A 282 34.07 -23.96 -22.81
N ALA A 283 33.04 -24.63 -22.28
CA ALA A 283 33.10 -25.31 -20.97
C ALA A 283 33.54 -26.79 -21.04
N ALA A 284 33.82 -27.33 -22.23
CA ALA A 284 34.17 -28.76 -22.42
C ALA A 284 35.68 -29.07 -22.50
N GLU A 285 36.58 -28.07 -22.47
CA GLU A 285 38.04 -28.29 -22.42
C GLU A 285 38.72 -27.83 -21.10
N GLY A 286 37.96 -27.33 -20.13
CA GLY A 286 38.51 -26.85 -18.84
C GLY A 286 38.30 -27.76 -17.62
N ALA A 287 37.51 -28.84 -17.72
CA ALA A 287 37.01 -29.58 -16.56
C ALA A 287 37.71 -30.94 -16.31
N VAL A 288 38.98 -31.09 -16.71
CA VAL A 288 39.81 -32.27 -16.38
C VAL A 288 41.10 -31.86 -15.69
N ALA A 289 41.03 -30.98 -14.68
CA ALA A 289 42.11 -30.76 -13.70
C ALA A 289 41.67 -29.79 -12.58
N ALA A 290 40.85 -30.25 -11.63
CA ALA A 290 40.74 -29.62 -10.29
C ALA A 290 39.85 -30.38 -9.29
N ASP A 291 39.24 -31.51 -9.65
CA ASP A 291 38.55 -32.36 -8.67
C ASP A 291 39.55 -33.31 -7.99
N ALA A 292 40.39 -32.74 -7.12
CA ALA A 292 41.19 -33.48 -6.13
C ALA A 292 41.93 -32.54 -5.17
N THR A 293 41.25 -31.66 -4.40
CA THR A 293 41.93 -31.03 -3.23
C THR A 293 41.07 -30.44 -2.09
N VAL A 294 39.73 -30.46 -2.06
CA VAL A 294 39.00 -29.79 -0.94
C VAL A 294 38.03 -30.71 -0.14
N ALA A 295 37.99 -32.01 -0.42
CA ALA A 295 37.30 -32.99 0.44
C ALA A 295 38.13 -33.43 1.67
N ALA A 296 38.95 -32.52 2.23
CA ALA A 296 39.84 -32.83 3.37
C ALA A 296 39.82 -31.79 4.50
N ASP A 297 38.92 -30.79 4.46
CA ASP A 297 38.90 -29.72 5.48
C ASP A 297 37.53 -29.52 6.15
N GLU A 298 36.74 -30.59 6.23
CA GLU A 298 35.47 -30.62 7.00
C GLU A 298 35.34 -31.87 7.90
N ALA A 299 36.46 -32.57 8.15
CA ALA A 299 36.55 -33.69 9.09
C ALA A 299 37.59 -33.46 10.21
N ALA A 300 38.15 -32.26 10.33
CA ALA A 300 39.15 -31.91 11.36
C ALA A 300 38.69 -30.81 12.34
N ALA A 301 37.43 -30.37 12.26
CA ALA A 301 36.87 -29.31 13.11
C ALA A 301 35.95 -29.81 14.24
N ASP A 302 35.65 -31.12 14.31
CA ASP A 302 34.76 -31.69 15.33
C ASP A 302 35.49 -32.59 16.36
N GLU A 303 36.83 -32.60 16.35
CA GLU A 303 37.66 -33.33 17.33
C GLU A 303 38.60 -32.41 18.15
N ALA A 304 38.47 -31.08 18.00
CA ALA A 304 39.33 -30.11 18.69
C ALA A 304 38.60 -29.27 19.78
N THR A 305 37.31 -29.51 20.03
CA THR A 305 36.54 -28.83 21.10
C THR A 305 36.32 -29.67 22.36
N GLU A 306 36.81 -30.91 22.41
CA GLU A 306 36.75 -31.75 23.63
C GLU A 306 38.10 -31.91 24.36
N ALA A 307 39.17 -31.24 23.90
CA ALA A 307 40.51 -31.30 24.51
C ALA A 307 40.95 -30.03 25.28
N VAL A 308 40.10 -29.00 25.41
CA VAL A 308 40.43 -27.76 26.15
C VAL A 308 39.62 -27.61 27.45
N ALA A 309 38.81 -28.61 27.82
CA ALA A 309 38.06 -28.62 29.08
C ALA A 309 38.70 -29.47 30.21
N GLU A 310 39.86 -30.10 29.97
CA GLU A 310 40.56 -30.94 30.96
C GLU A 310 41.99 -30.47 31.29
N GLU A 311 42.25 -29.17 31.30
CA GLU A 311 43.50 -28.61 31.85
C GLU A 311 43.30 -27.30 32.64
N ALA A 312 42.11 -27.12 33.22
CA ALA A 312 41.85 -26.08 34.21
C ALA A 312 41.20 -26.69 35.46
N LYS A 313 41.99 -27.45 36.22
CA LYS A 313 41.73 -27.78 37.62
C LYS A 313 43.02 -27.74 38.43
#